data_AF-A0A1B6MR76-F1
#
_entry.id   AF-A0A1B6MR76-F1
#
_cell.length_a   1.000
_cell.length_b   1.000
_cell.length_c   1.000
_cell.angle_alpha   90.00
_cell.angle_beta   90.00
_cell.angle_gamma   90.00
#
_symmetry.space_group_name_H-M   'P 1'
#
loop_
_entity.id
_entity.type
_entity.pdbx_description
1 polymer ?
#
loop_
_entity_poly.entity_id
_entity_poly.type
_entity_poly.pdbx_seq_one_letter_code
_entity_poly.pdbx_strand_id
1 'polypeptide(L)'
;PSGKSFDLAGNPSKTMQINFGRRGHQIPVSIKSTKQSLLDANLTWGPHINKLCKRLNSAVYIIRRIKNICSPASAKAAYYALLESHLRYGILVWGGTSALIIKRVLTIQKLAVKTLTGLGPRDSCRPAFKELKIKTATAIYTQEIILYVDRLELSRQYRSHPYSTRHKSRISAIKHRTTLHEKKPSSADSKLYNILPRD
;
A
#
# COMPACT_ATOMS: atom_id res chain seq x y z
N PRO A 1 7.54 -33.32 36.37
CA PRO A 1 7.17 -32.87 35.01
C PRO A 1 8.12 -31.77 34.53
N SER A 2 9.28 -32.16 33.98
CA SER A 2 10.32 -31.25 33.50
C SER A 2 9.90 -30.65 32.14
N GLY A 3 9.77 -29.33 32.10
CA GLY A 3 9.49 -28.58 30.89
C GLY A 3 10.66 -28.70 29.92
N LYS A 4 10.40 -29.22 28.72
CA LYS A 4 11.37 -29.23 27.61
C LYS A 4 11.58 -27.78 27.15
N SER A 5 12.72 -27.19 27.48
CA SER A 5 13.20 -25.96 26.84
C SER A 5 13.60 -26.28 25.40
N PHE A 6 13.05 -25.57 24.43
CA PHE A 6 13.45 -25.71 23.03
C PHE A 6 14.82 -25.04 22.83
N ASP A 7 15.87 -25.84 22.63
CA ASP A 7 17.21 -25.39 22.27
C ASP A 7 17.23 -24.86 20.83
N LEU A 8 16.78 -23.62 20.65
CA LEU A 8 16.88 -22.90 19.39
C LEU A 8 17.99 -21.84 19.50
N ALA A 9 19.15 -22.14 18.91
CA ALA A 9 20.23 -21.19 18.77
C ALA A 9 19.85 -20.11 17.72
N GLY A 10 19.50 -18.92 18.18
CA GLY A 10 19.20 -17.79 17.31
C GLY A 10 20.43 -17.38 16.50
N ASN A 11 20.32 -17.32 15.17
CA ASN A 11 21.45 -16.97 14.31
C ASN A 11 21.76 -15.46 14.39
N PRO A 12 22.86 -15.03 15.04
CA PRO A 12 23.16 -13.61 15.27
C PRO A 12 23.45 -12.85 13.98
N SER A 13 23.78 -13.54 12.88
CA SER A 13 23.96 -12.89 11.56
C SER A 13 22.65 -12.51 10.88
N LYS A 14 21.52 -13.10 11.30
CA LYS A 14 20.16 -12.83 10.81
C LYS A 14 19.29 -12.08 11.82
N THR A 15 19.66 -12.12 13.11
CA THR A 15 18.93 -11.45 14.18
C THR A 15 19.24 -9.95 14.18
N MET A 16 18.21 -9.12 13.95
CA MET A 16 18.30 -7.67 14.04
C MET A 16 17.44 -7.19 15.22
N GLN A 17 18.04 -6.43 16.14
CA GLN A 17 17.29 -5.75 17.19
C GLN A 17 16.70 -4.45 16.64
N ILE A 18 15.38 -4.32 16.70
CA ILE A 18 14.65 -3.11 16.27
C ILE A 18 14.07 -2.47 17.53
N ASN A 19 14.47 -1.23 17.81
CA ASN A 19 13.92 -0.47 18.93
C ASN A 19 12.60 0.20 18.50
N PHE A 20 11.51 -0.14 19.19
CA PHE A 20 10.18 0.47 18.96
C PHE A 20 9.90 1.66 19.90
N GLY A 21 10.88 2.12 20.69
CA GLY A 21 10.76 3.24 21.62
C GLY A 21 11.06 4.61 21.02
N ARG A 22 10.34 5.65 21.45
CA ARG A 22 10.58 7.06 21.02
C ARG A 22 11.85 7.69 21.58
N ARG A 23 12.42 7.12 22.64
CA ARG A 23 13.66 7.61 23.27
C ARG A 23 14.81 6.77 22.73
N GLY A 24 15.51 7.32 21.75
CA GLY A 24 16.71 6.75 21.15
C GLY A 24 17.87 6.79 22.13
N HIS A 25 17.87 5.90 23.13
CA HIS A 25 19.12 5.55 23.78
C HIS A 25 19.90 4.64 22.82
N GLN A 26 21.10 5.06 22.49
CA GLN A 26 21.93 4.58 21.39
C GLN A 26 22.31 3.11 21.61
N ILE A 27 21.66 2.20 20.88
CA ILE A 27 22.21 0.87 20.60
C ILE A 27 22.68 0.94 19.15
N PRO A 28 23.91 0.49 18.82
CA PRO A 28 24.40 0.52 17.45
C PRO A 28 23.48 -0.32 16.55
N VAL A 29 22.69 0.36 15.74
CA VAL A 29 21.79 -0.28 14.76
C VAL A 29 22.67 -0.88 13.67
N SER A 30 23.01 -2.16 13.78
CA SER A 30 23.60 -2.90 12.67
C SER A 30 22.48 -3.25 11.68
N ILE A 31 22.23 -2.36 10.71
CA ILE A 31 21.26 -2.59 9.63
C ILE A 31 21.87 -3.61 8.67
N LYS A 32 21.78 -4.90 9.00
CA LYS A 32 21.99 -5.97 8.02
C LYS A 32 20.67 -6.23 7.30
N SER A 33 20.68 -5.89 6.01
CA SER A 33 19.62 -6.04 5.01
C SER A 33 18.78 -7.32 5.21
N THR A 34 17.64 -7.20 5.87
CA THR A 34 16.59 -8.23 5.81
C THR A 34 15.92 -8.12 4.45
N LYS A 35 15.86 -9.23 3.71
CA LYS A 35 15.56 -9.26 2.27
C LYS A 35 14.24 -8.60 1.82
N GLN A 36 13.32 -8.19 2.69
CA GLN A 36 12.01 -7.66 2.28
C GLN A 36 11.44 -6.42 2.98
N SER A 37 12.08 -5.82 3.99
CA SER A 37 11.56 -4.57 4.56
C SER A 37 12.65 -3.77 5.27
N LEU A 38 13.21 -2.76 4.59
CA LEU A 38 13.91 -1.66 5.25
C LEU A 38 12.87 -0.84 6.01
N LEU A 39 12.68 -1.14 7.29
CA LEU A 39 12.06 -0.22 8.25
C LEU A 39 13.12 0.84 8.57
N ASP A 40 12.98 2.00 7.94
CA ASP A 40 13.80 3.17 8.24
C ASP A 40 13.50 3.65 9.67
N ALA A 41 14.53 4.08 10.41
CA ALA A 41 14.42 4.58 11.78
C ALA A 41 13.46 5.77 11.91
N ASN A 42 13.23 6.49 10.80
CA ASN A 42 12.28 7.60 10.71
C ASN A 42 10.93 7.22 10.04
N LEU A 43 10.66 5.94 9.78
CA LEU A 43 9.54 5.47 8.94
C LEU A 43 9.46 6.18 7.57
N THR A 44 10.57 6.75 7.10
CA THR A 44 10.68 7.30 5.76
C THR A 44 10.80 6.15 4.79
N TRP A 45 9.69 5.74 4.18
CA TRP A 45 9.60 4.66 3.20
C TRP A 45 10.46 4.86 1.93
N GLY A 46 11.32 5.88 1.87
CA GLY A 46 12.13 6.27 0.71
C GLY A 46 12.94 5.13 0.09
N PRO A 47 13.82 4.43 0.84
CA PRO A 47 14.61 3.32 0.31
C PRO A 47 13.73 2.17 -0.22
N HIS A 48 12.68 1.83 0.52
CA HIS A 48 11.71 0.80 0.12
C HIS A 48 10.99 1.19 -1.18
N ILE A 49 10.48 2.42 -1.28
CA ILE A 49 9.82 2.95 -2.47
C ILE A 49 10.77 3.01 -3.65
N ASN A 50 12.04 3.37 -3.43
CA ASN A 50 13.03 3.37 -4.50
C ASN A 50 13.26 1.94 -5.05
N LYS A 51 13.36 0.94 -4.16
CA LYS A 51 13.44 -0.48 -4.56
C LYS A 51 12.18 -0.93 -5.30
N LEU A 52 11.00 -0.56 -4.80
CA LEU A 52 9.71 -0.83 -5.45
C LEU A 52 9.69 -0.23 -6.85
N CYS A 53 9.93 1.08 -6.99
CA CYS A 53 9.98 1.76 -8.28
C CYS A 53 10.96 1.13 -9.27
N LYS A 54 12.14 0.66 -8.82
CA LYS A 54 13.07 -0.09 -9.67
C LYS A 54 12.42 -1.37 -10.20
N ARG A 55 11.79 -2.17 -9.34
CA ARG A 55 11.09 -3.41 -9.74
C ARG A 55 9.93 -3.13 -10.70
N LEU A 56 9.14 -2.08 -10.43
CA LEU A 56 8.02 -1.69 -11.30
C LEU A 56 8.51 -1.25 -12.69
N ASN A 57 9.61 -0.51 -12.78
CA ASN A 57 10.20 -0.17 -14.09
C ASN A 57 10.71 -1.40 -14.83
N SER A 58 11.34 -2.36 -14.14
CA SER A 58 11.71 -3.65 -14.74
C SER A 58 10.48 -4.42 -15.24
N ALA A 59 9.39 -4.42 -14.46
CA ALA A 59 8.13 -5.05 -14.88
C ALA A 59 7.53 -4.39 -16.13
N VAL A 60 7.59 -3.06 -16.26
CA VAL A 60 7.17 -2.34 -17.48
C VAL A 60 7.93 -2.84 -18.70
N TYR A 61 9.25 -3.02 -18.58
CA TYR A 61 10.06 -3.55 -19.67
C TYR A 61 9.63 -4.96 -20.06
N ILE A 62 9.40 -5.84 -19.08
CA ILE A 62 8.92 -7.21 -19.33
C ILE A 62 7.56 -7.18 -20.04
N ILE A 63 6.63 -6.34 -19.60
CA ILE A 63 5.31 -6.18 -20.22
C ILE A 63 5.45 -5.71 -21.67
N ARG A 64 6.37 -4.78 -21.96
CA ARG A 64 6.66 -4.36 -23.33
C ARG A 64 7.11 -5.53 -24.20
N ARG A 65 7.99 -6.39 -23.68
CA ARG A 65 8.47 -7.58 -24.40
C ARG A 65 7.35 -8.59 -24.63
N ILE A 66 6.55 -8.88 -23.60
CA ILE A 66 5.41 -9.80 -23.70
C ILE A 66 4.39 -9.29 -24.72
N LYS A 67 4.07 -7.99 -24.72
CA LYS A 67 3.18 -7.39 -25.71
C LYS A 67 3.67 -7.58 -27.15
N ASN A 68 4.99 -7.49 -27.37
CA ASN A 68 5.57 -7.61 -28.72
C ASN A 68 5.61 -9.06 -29.23
N ILE A 69 5.59 -10.05 -28.34
CA ILE A 69 5.76 -11.47 -28.69
C ILE A 69 4.43 -12.24 -28.57
N CYS A 70 3.55 -11.81 -27.67
CA CYS A 70 2.31 -12.50 -27.31
C CYS A 70 1.08 -11.61 -27.54
N SER A 71 -0.10 -12.14 -27.24
CA SER A 71 -1.36 -11.41 -27.34
C SER A 71 -1.46 -10.26 -26.31
N PRO A 72 -2.27 -9.22 -26.58
CA PRO A 72 -2.50 -8.12 -25.63
C PRO A 72 -3.11 -8.59 -24.31
N ALA A 73 -3.88 -9.68 -24.33
CA ALA A 73 -4.42 -10.32 -23.13
C ALA A 73 -3.31 -10.85 -22.21
N SER A 74 -2.28 -11.50 -22.77
CA SER A 74 -1.12 -11.98 -22.01
C SER A 74 -0.31 -10.83 -21.40
N ALA A 75 -0.13 -9.74 -22.14
CA ALA A 75 0.54 -8.55 -21.62
C ALA A 75 -0.24 -7.90 -20.45
N LYS A 76 -1.57 -7.89 -20.53
CA LYS A 76 -2.45 -7.45 -19.44
C LYS A 76 -2.39 -8.38 -18.23
N ALA A 77 -2.33 -9.70 -18.43
CA ALA A 77 -2.12 -10.65 -17.35
C ALA A 77 -0.77 -10.41 -16.65
N ALA A 78 0.29 -10.18 -17.42
CA ALA A 78 1.61 -9.83 -16.89
C ALA A 78 1.59 -8.51 -16.09
N TYR A 79 0.79 -7.53 -16.50
CA TYR A 79 0.56 -6.32 -15.71
C TYR A 79 0.00 -6.62 -14.32
N TYR A 80 -1.06 -7.43 -14.22
CA TYR A 80 -1.61 -7.78 -12.92
C TYR A 80 -0.61 -8.59 -12.07
N ALA A 81 0.12 -9.52 -12.70
CA ALA A 81 1.06 -10.40 -12.02
C ALA A 81 2.35 -9.72 -11.54
N LEU A 82 2.88 -8.73 -12.26
CA LEU A 82 4.21 -8.12 -12.00
C LEU A 82 4.15 -6.67 -11.52
N LEU A 83 3.06 -5.96 -11.78
CA LEU A 83 2.90 -4.56 -11.36
C LEU A 83 1.90 -4.49 -10.22
N GLU A 84 0.67 -4.94 -10.44
CA GLU A 84 -0.39 -4.75 -9.46
C GLU A 84 -0.16 -5.57 -8.18
N SER A 85 0.32 -6.81 -8.29
CA SER A 85 0.69 -7.64 -7.14
C SER A 85 1.73 -6.97 -6.23
N HIS A 86 2.79 -6.40 -6.80
CA HIS A 86 3.85 -5.69 -6.07
C HIS A 86 3.34 -4.38 -5.48
N LEU A 87 2.40 -3.71 -6.14
CA LEU A 87 1.74 -2.53 -5.56
C LEU A 87 0.93 -2.93 -4.33
N ARG A 88 0.02 -3.89 -4.47
CA ARG A 88 -0.89 -4.32 -3.39
C ARG A 88 -0.14 -4.78 -2.14
N TYR A 89 0.99 -5.48 -2.30
CA TYR A 89 1.79 -6.01 -1.18
C TYR A 89 2.12 -4.97 -0.09
N GLY A 90 2.38 -3.72 -0.47
CA GLY A 90 2.78 -2.68 0.49
C GLY A 90 1.86 -1.47 0.55
N ILE A 91 0.83 -1.39 -0.29
CA ILE A 91 0.10 -0.14 -0.50
C ILE A 91 -0.64 0.35 0.75
N LEU A 92 -1.10 -0.56 1.61
CA LEU A 92 -1.70 -0.22 2.91
C LEU A 92 -0.73 0.57 3.80
N VAL A 93 0.55 0.26 3.69
CA VAL A 93 1.60 0.77 4.58
C VAL A 93 2.13 2.12 4.11
N TRP A 94 2.42 2.27 2.81
CA TRP A 94 3.02 3.49 2.25
C TRP A 94 2.04 4.36 1.46
N GLY A 95 0.85 3.87 1.15
CA GLY A 95 -0.16 4.57 0.33
C GLY A 95 -0.73 5.82 0.99
N GLY A 96 -0.65 5.94 2.32
CA GLY A 96 -1.11 7.13 3.06
C GLY A 96 -0.03 8.15 3.41
N THR A 97 1.25 7.87 3.13
CA THR A 97 2.35 8.64 3.75
C THR A 97 2.68 9.93 3.01
N SER A 98 2.78 9.90 1.67
CA SER A 98 3.18 11.07 0.88
C SER A 98 2.61 11.07 -0.54
N ALA A 99 1.97 12.18 -0.93
CA ALA A 99 1.49 12.42 -2.29
C ALA A 99 2.60 12.30 -3.34
N LEU A 100 3.85 12.64 -2.98
CA LEU A 100 5.00 12.50 -3.88
C LEU A 100 5.27 11.04 -4.25
N ILE A 101 5.17 10.13 -3.27
CA ILE A 101 5.37 8.69 -3.49
C ILE A 101 4.28 8.15 -4.42
N ILE A 102 3.02 8.48 -4.14
CA ILE A 102 1.88 8.07 -4.97
C ILE A 102 2.05 8.60 -6.39
N LYS A 103 2.45 9.87 -6.56
CA LYS A 103 2.71 10.47 -7.88
C LYS A 103 3.79 9.71 -8.65
N ARG A 104 4.90 9.34 -8.00
CA ARG A 104 5.98 8.55 -8.63
C ARG A 104 5.48 7.19 -9.11
N VAL A 105 4.72 6.49 -8.27
CA VAL A 105 4.13 5.19 -8.60
C VAL A 105 3.13 5.32 -9.76
N LEU A 106 2.25 6.33 -9.72
CA LEU A 106 1.28 6.61 -10.78
C LEU A 106 1.97 6.92 -12.12
N THR A 107 3.12 7.59 -12.12
CA THR A 107 3.89 7.82 -13.35
C THR A 107 4.35 6.50 -13.97
N ILE A 108 4.87 5.57 -13.18
CA ILE A 108 5.28 4.24 -13.66
C ILE A 108 4.05 3.44 -14.12
N GLN A 109 2.94 3.53 -13.38
CA GLN A 109 1.69 2.87 -13.75
C GLN A 109 1.15 3.38 -15.09
N LYS A 110 1.18 4.71 -15.33
CA LYS A 110 0.82 5.31 -16.61
C LYS A 110 1.74 4.83 -17.73
N LEU A 111 3.04 4.73 -17.48
CA LEU A 111 4.00 4.20 -18.46
C LEU A 111 3.65 2.76 -18.85
N ALA A 112 3.29 1.92 -17.89
CA ALA A 112 2.83 0.56 -18.15
C ALA A 112 1.55 0.52 -18.99
N VAL A 113 0.55 1.34 -18.63
CA VAL A 113 -0.72 1.42 -19.37
C VAL A 113 -0.48 1.91 -20.81
N LYS A 114 0.37 2.91 -21.01
CA LYS A 114 0.77 3.37 -22.35
C LYS A 114 1.47 2.28 -23.15
N THR A 115 2.31 1.49 -22.48
CA THR A 115 2.97 0.34 -23.11
C THR A 115 1.94 -0.68 -23.60
N LEU A 116 0.92 -0.98 -22.78
CA LEU A 116 -0.17 -1.90 -23.15
C LEU A 116 -1.00 -1.39 -24.33
N THR A 117 -1.40 -0.12 -24.34
CA THR A 117 -2.28 0.44 -25.39
C THR A 117 -1.54 1.01 -26.59
N GLY A 118 -0.22 1.23 -26.51
CA GLY A 118 0.54 1.88 -27.58
C GLY A 118 0.37 3.41 -27.63
N LEU A 119 -0.18 4.02 -26.58
CA LEU A 119 -0.39 5.46 -26.50
C LEU A 119 0.93 6.25 -26.48
N GLY A 120 0.92 7.40 -27.14
CA GLY A 120 2.04 8.33 -27.21
C GLY A 120 2.33 9.05 -25.88
N PRO A 121 3.48 9.74 -25.77
CA PRO A 121 3.91 10.39 -24.53
C PRO A 121 2.96 11.49 -24.01
N ARG A 122 2.29 12.20 -24.92
CA ARG A 122 1.34 13.30 -24.59
C ARG A 122 -0.10 12.83 -24.40
N ASP A 123 -0.42 11.62 -24.83
CA ASP A 123 -1.80 11.12 -24.78
C ASP A 123 -2.26 10.89 -23.34
N SER A 124 -3.55 11.15 -23.13
CA SER A 124 -4.21 10.91 -21.85
C SER A 124 -4.37 9.41 -21.59
N CYS A 125 -3.87 8.94 -20.46
CA CYS A 125 -4.08 7.55 -20.03
C CYS A 125 -5.48 7.29 -19.46
N ARG A 126 -6.26 8.34 -19.17
CA ARG A 126 -7.57 8.21 -18.50
C ARG A 126 -8.54 7.26 -19.24
N PRO A 127 -8.73 7.35 -20.57
CA PRO A 127 -9.55 6.37 -21.29
C PRO A 127 -8.97 4.96 -21.22
N ALA A 128 -7.65 4.81 -21.39
CA ALA A 128 -6.98 3.51 -21.35
C ALA A 128 -7.12 2.78 -20.00
N PHE A 129 -7.09 3.51 -18.88
CA PHE A 129 -7.37 2.91 -17.56
C PHE A 129 -8.78 2.31 -17.49
N LYS A 130 -9.77 2.98 -18.07
CA LYS A 130 -11.16 2.51 -18.09
C LYS A 130 -11.34 1.30 -19.01
N GLU A 131 -10.84 1.40 -20.24
CA GLU A 131 -10.92 0.33 -21.24
C GLU A 131 -10.25 -0.96 -20.75
N LEU A 132 -9.04 -0.83 -20.19
CA LEU A 132 -8.33 -1.96 -19.62
C LEU A 132 -8.89 -2.41 -18.27
N LYS A 133 -9.84 -1.71 -17.66
CA LYS A 133 -10.34 -1.99 -16.30
C LYS A 133 -9.21 -2.09 -15.27
N ILE A 134 -8.22 -1.21 -15.39
CA ILE A 134 -7.07 -1.13 -14.48
C ILE A 134 -7.33 -0.05 -13.44
N LYS A 135 -7.14 -0.38 -12.16
CA LYS A 135 -7.31 0.58 -11.05
C LYS A 135 -6.05 1.40 -10.88
N THR A 136 -6.18 2.71 -10.65
CA THR A 136 -5.03 3.55 -10.30
C THR A 136 -4.47 3.17 -8.93
N ALA A 137 -3.20 3.46 -8.65
CA ALA A 137 -2.61 3.23 -7.33
C ALA A 137 -3.45 3.83 -6.19
N THR A 138 -4.04 5.01 -6.39
CA THR A 138 -4.96 5.62 -5.43
C THR A 138 -6.23 4.80 -5.21
N ALA A 139 -6.83 4.28 -6.29
CA ALA A 139 -8.03 3.46 -6.20
C ALA A 139 -7.74 2.10 -5.54
N ILE A 140 -6.58 1.50 -5.83
CA ILE A 140 -6.10 0.29 -5.16
C ILE A 140 -5.93 0.58 -3.66
N TYR A 141 -5.29 1.69 -3.29
CA TYR A 141 -5.13 2.08 -1.88
C TYR A 141 -6.46 2.23 -1.15
N THR A 142 -7.41 2.96 -1.73
CA THR A 142 -8.76 3.12 -1.15
C THR A 142 -9.46 1.77 -0.98
N GLN A 143 -9.39 0.91 -1.99
CA GLN A 143 -10.01 -0.42 -1.93
C GLN A 143 -9.38 -1.29 -0.83
N GLU A 144 -8.06 -1.37 -0.78
CA GLU A 144 -7.34 -2.18 0.21
C GLU A 144 -7.63 -1.68 1.63
N ILE A 145 -7.71 -0.36 1.83
CA ILE A 145 -8.14 0.22 3.10
C ILE A 145 -9.53 -0.27 3.50
N ILE A 146 -10.51 -0.15 2.59
CA ILE A 146 -11.90 -0.52 2.90
C ILE A 146 -11.96 -2.00 3.29
N LEU A 147 -11.28 -2.87 2.54
CA LEU A 147 -11.20 -4.29 2.83
C LEU A 147 -10.49 -4.58 4.15
N TYR A 148 -9.44 -3.83 4.47
CA TYR A 148 -8.72 -3.98 5.73
C TYR A 148 -9.59 -3.61 6.92
N VAL A 149 -10.36 -2.52 6.83
CA VAL A 149 -11.29 -2.06 7.87
C VAL A 149 -12.42 -3.06 8.09
N ASP A 150 -13.00 -3.56 7.00
CA ASP A 150 -14.10 -4.52 7.06
C ASP A 150 -13.66 -5.82 7.76
N ARG A 151 -12.44 -6.30 7.46
CA ARG A 151 -11.84 -7.48 8.12
C ARG A 151 -11.49 -7.27 9.59
N LEU A 152 -11.15 -6.04 9.99
CA LEU A 152 -10.80 -5.76 11.38
C LEU A 152 -12.02 -5.75 12.30
N GLU A 153 -13.24 -5.84 11.75
CA GLU A 153 -14.49 -5.66 12.49
C GLU A 153 -14.42 -4.46 13.44
N LEU A 154 -13.66 -3.40 13.06
CA LEU A 154 -13.45 -2.22 13.90
C LEU A 154 -14.82 -1.74 14.30
N SER A 155 -15.13 -1.99 15.57
CA SER A 155 -16.49 -2.02 16.12
C SER A 155 -17.31 -0.99 15.39
N ARG A 156 -18.28 -1.43 14.59
CA ARG A 156 -19.36 -0.60 14.07
C ARG A 156 -20.07 -0.05 15.30
N GLN A 157 -19.46 0.93 15.97
CA GLN A 157 -20.07 1.73 17.01
C GLN A 157 -21.04 2.62 16.26
N TYR A 158 -22.13 1.98 15.85
CA TYR A 158 -23.39 2.63 15.67
C TYR A 158 -23.62 3.31 17.00
N ARG A 159 -23.44 4.63 17.04
CA ARG A 159 -23.94 5.39 18.16
C ARG A 159 -25.44 5.17 18.13
N SER A 160 -25.91 4.24 18.96
CA SER A 160 -27.32 3.93 19.10
C SER A 160 -27.96 5.15 19.75
N HIS A 161 -28.40 6.07 18.91
CA HIS A 161 -29.27 7.15 19.32
C HIS A 161 -30.70 6.67 19.17
N PRO A 162 -31.58 6.90 20.17
CA PRO A 162 -32.99 6.47 20.13
C PRO A 162 -33.81 7.15 19.04
N TYR A 163 -33.25 8.14 18.34
CA TYR A 163 -33.86 8.84 17.22
C TYR A 163 -32.94 8.87 16.00
N SER A 164 -33.54 8.95 14.81
CA SER A 164 -32.80 8.91 13.55
C SER A 164 -32.15 10.26 13.25
N THR A 165 -30.82 10.35 13.35
CA THR A 165 -30.09 11.52 12.88
C THR A 165 -29.61 11.30 11.45
N ARG A 166 -29.47 12.37 10.66
CA ARG A 166 -28.94 12.35 9.28
C ARG A 166 -27.56 11.69 9.15
N HIS A 167 -26.88 11.44 10.27
CA HIS A 167 -25.53 10.86 10.36
C HIS A 167 -25.48 9.54 11.15
N LYS A 168 -26.63 8.90 11.40
CA LYS A 168 -26.75 7.67 12.23
C LYS A 168 -25.81 6.53 11.84
N SER A 169 -25.53 6.38 10.55
CA SER A 169 -24.61 5.37 10.00
C SER A 169 -23.24 5.93 9.59
N ARG A 170 -22.87 7.14 10.05
CA ARG A 170 -21.51 7.65 9.89
C ARG A 170 -20.64 7.12 11.02
N ILE A 171 -19.49 6.54 10.66
CA ILE A 171 -18.50 6.12 11.66
C ILE A 171 -17.92 7.39 12.28
N SER A 172 -17.95 7.45 13.61
CA SER A 172 -17.41 8.58 14.37
C SER A 172 -15.89 8.62 14.23
N ALA A 173 -15.33 9.68 13.63
CA ALA A 173 -13.89 9.85 13.59
C ALA A 173 -13.34 9.96 15.03
N ILE A 174 -12.34 9.15 15.35
CA ILE A 174 -11.67 9.19 16.66
C ILE A 174 -11.04 10.58 16.82
N LYS A 175 -11.43 11.32 17.87
CA LYS A 175 -10.79 12.61 18.21
C LYS A 175 -9.33 12.33 18.55
N HIS A 176 -8.41 12.95 17.83
CA HIS A 176 -6.97 12.77 18.04
C HIS A 176 -6.25 14.13 18.00
N ARG A 177 -5.16 14.23 18.77
CA ARG A 177 -4.43 15.49 19.00
C ARG A 177 -3.32 15.76 17.98
N THR A 178 -2.82 14.74 17.28
CA THR A 178 -1.63 14.85 16.42
C THR A 178 -1.94 14.45 14.98
N THR A 179 -1.41 15.22 14.03
CA THR A 179 -1.52 14.96 12.58
C THR A 179 -0.94 13.60 12.17
N LEU A 180 0.01 13.07 12.94
CA LEU A 180 0.54 11.71 12.74
C LEU A 180 -0.52 10.62 13.00
N HIS A 181 -1.47 10.88 13.90
CA HIS A 181 -2.60 9.98 14.15
C HIS A 181 -3.64 10.05 13.03
N GLU A 182 -3.75 11.18 12.34
CA GLU A 182 -4.59 11.35 11.15
C GLU A 182 -4.08 10.53 9.96
N LYS A 183 -2.75 10.42 9.83
CA LYS A 183 -2.08 9.62 8.79
C LYS A 183 -2.15 8.11 9.04
N LYS A 184 -2.61 7.67 10.21
CA LYS A 184 -2.84 6.24 10.44
C LYS A 184 -4.01 5.77 9.58
N PRO A 185 -3.95 4.55 9.02
CA PRO A 185 -5.06 3.98 8.27
C PRO A 185 -6.36 4.10 9.06
N SER A 186 -6.38 3.65 10.32
CA SER A 186 -7.57 3.70 11.22
C SER A 186 -8.32 5.03 11.31
N SER A 187 -7.63 6.18 11.14
CA SER A 187 -8.26 7.50 11.17
C SER A 187 -8.78 7.91 9.79
N ALA A 188 -7.98 7.68 8.74
CA ALA A 188 -8.36 7.93 7.35
C ALA A 188 -9.57 7.08 6.92
N ASP A 189 -9.67 5.88 7.46
CA ASP A 189 -10.73 4.89 7.22
C ASP A 189 -12.13 5.46 7.50
N SER A 190 -12.30 6.11 8.66
CA SER A 190 -13.58 6.72 9.06
C SER A 190 -14.02 7.84 8.10
N LYS A 191 -13.07 8.58 7.52
CA LYS A 191 -13.35 9.67 6.58
C LYS A 191 -13.71 9.12 5.19
N LEU A 192 -12.97 8.13 4.70
CA LEU A 192 -13.19 7.53 3.38
C LEU A 192 -14.52 6.77 3.31
N TYR A 193 -14.86 6.01 4.36
CA TYR A 193 -16.12 5.28 4.42
C TYR A 193 -17.35 6.19 4.35
N ASN A 194 -17.29 7.37 4.99
CA ASN A 194 -18.39 8.33 5.00
C ASN A 194 -18.64 9.01 3.63
N ILE A 195 -17.75 8.82 2.66
CA ILE A 195 -17.85 9.38 1.29
C ILE A 195 -18.44 8.36 0.30
N LEU A 196 -18.48 7.07 0.66
CA LEU A 196 -19.05 6.05 -0.20
C LEU A 196 -20.59 6.25 -0.29
N PRO A 197 -21.17 6.28 -1.50
CA PRO A 197 -22.62 6.29 -1.65
C PRO A 197 -23.16 4.99 -1.03
N ARG A 198 -24.21 5.16 -0.23
CA ARG A 198 -24.99 4.03 0.27
C ARG A 198 -25.98 3.70 -0.83
N ASP A 199 -25.98 2.45 -1.27
CA ASP A 199 -27.13 1.90 -1.97
C ASP A 199 -28.38 2.01 -1.09
#